data_AF-A0A6A8KJ25-F1
#
_entry.id   AF-A0A6A8KJ25-F1
#
_cell.length_a   1.000
_cell.length_b   1.000
_cell.length_c   1.000
_cell.angle_alpha   90.00
_cell.angle_beta   90.00
_cell.angle_gamma   90.00
#
_symmetry.space_group_name_H-M   'P 1'
#
loop_
_entity.id
_entity.type
_entity.pdbx_description
1 polymer ?
#
loop_
_entity_poly.entity_id
_entity_poly.type
_entity_poly.pdbx_seq_one_letter_code
_entity_poly.pdbx_strand_id
1 'polypeptide(L)'
;MAGTLYIVATPIGNLEDMPPRVAATFGAADFIAAEDTRVTMKLLNYLGLKKPMVSYYEHALQKGEAILQRIEAGESCALCSDAGMPCVSDPGEVIVRDALARGIKVVPIPAASACVTALAVSGQDTSRWVFEGFLPVNRKQKKERLAELLQEKRTVIFYEAPHKLRTTLDDLTAAFGAERSITLCRELTKLHEEIWKTTLGEAVEHYRAAEPRGEYVLVMAGAPAAAANEEELTLEQAAQRAFALTSEGFSASAAAKTAAQGTAYSKSEVYKQLLLLQQTAE
;
A
#
# COMPACT_ATOMS: atom_id res chain seq x y z
N MET A 1 -1.16 -39.74 6.01
CA MET A 1 -1.42 -38.56 5.15
C MET A 1 -0.73 -37.39 5.83
N ALA A 2 -0.05 -36.52 5.08
CA ALA A 2 0.57 -35.34 5.66
C ALA A 2 -0.50 -34.46 6.35
N GLY A 3 -0.09 -33.76 7.40
CA GLY A 3 -0.92 -32.78 8.08
C GLY A 3 -1.08 -31.49 7.27
N THR A 4 -1.48 -30.41 7.94
CA THR A 4 -1.74 -29.11 7.32
C THR A 4 -0.87 -28.02 7.94
N LEU A 5 -0.31 -27.15 7.09
CA LEU A 5 0.29 -25.88 7.52
C LEU A 5 -0.80 -24.79 7.48
N TYR A 6 -1.24 -24.34 8.65
CA TYR A 6 -2.16 -23.22 8.79
C TYR A 6 -1.38 -21.91 8.91
N ILE A 7 -1.74 -20.90 8.12
CA ILE A 7 -1.19 -19.55 8.22
C ILE A 7 -2.22 -18.72 8.99
N VAL A 8 -1.93 -18.44 10.26
CA VAL A 8 -2.92 -17.95 11.21
C VAL A 8 -2.63 -16.50 11.57
N ALA A 9 -3.51 -15.60 11.13
CA ALA A 9 -3.43 -14.21 11.52
C ALA A 9 -3.77 -14.01 13.00
N THR A 10 -3.06 -13.10 13.65
CA THR A 10 -3.20 -12.72 15.08
C THR A 10 -3.69 -11.28 15.20
N PRO A 11 -4.25 -10.88 16.35
CA PRO A 11 -4.64 -9.49 16.57
C PRO A 11 -3.47 -8.50 16.47
N ILE A 12 -3.77 -7.24 16.10
CA ILE A 12 -2.76 -6.16 15.94
C ILE A 12 -2.72 -5.18 17.12
N GLY A 13 -3.43 -5.46 18.21
CA GLY A 13 -3.48 -4.57 19.37
C GLY A 13 -4.62 -4.89 20.34
N ASN A 14 -5.77 -5.31 19.83
CA ASN A 14 -6.94 -5.70 20.63
C ASN A 14 -7.24 -7.20 20.53
N LEU A 15 -7.24 -7.91 21.67
CA LEU A 15 -7.53 -9.34 21.72
C LEU A 15 -8.95 -9.71 21.27
N GLU A 16 -9.88 -8.75 21.23
CA GLU A 16 -11.23 -8.94 20.70
C GLU A 16 -11.28 -9.07 19.17
N ASP A 17 -10.22 -8.65 18.45
CA ASP A 17 -10.13 -8.80 17.00
C ASP A 17 -9.79 -10.24 16.54
N MET A 18 -9.91 -11.21 17.46
CA MET A 18 -9.62 -12.61 17.19
C MET A 18 -10.88 -13.38 16.79
N PRO A 19 -11.04 -13.77 15.52
CA PRO A 19 -12.22 -14.51 15.07
C PRO A 19 -12.27 -15.92 15.67
N PRO A 20 -13.46 -16.52 15.85
CA PRO A 20 -13.60 -17.86 16.41
C PRO A 20 -12.79 -18.94 15.67
N ARG A 21 -12.60 -18.78 14.35
CA ARG A 21 -11.81 -19.72 13.54
C ARG A 21 -10.32 -19.71 13.89
N VAL A 22 -9.77 -18.56 14.28
CA VAL A 22 -8.36 -18.45 14.72
C VAL A 22 -8.15 -19.27 15.99
N ALA A 23 -9.01 -19.08 17.00
CA ALA A 23 -8.96 -19.84 18.25
C ALA A 23 -9.13 -21.35 18.01
N ALA A 24 -10.10 -21.74 17.18
CA ALA A 24 -10.34 -23.13 16.82
C ALA A 24 -9.14 -23.76 16.10
N THR A 25 -8.48 -23.03 15.19
CA THR A 25 -7.28 -23.54 14.50
C THR A 25 -6.10 -23.70 15.45
N PHE A 26 -5.83 -22.73 16.34
CA PHE A 26 -4.80 -22.91 17.38
C PHE A 26 -5.11 -24.11 18.29
N GLY A 27 -6.37 -24.32 18.64
CA GLY A 27 -6.82 -25.47 19.43
C GLY A 27 -6.68 -26.81 18.72
N ALA A 28 -6.86 -26.84 17.40
CA ALA A 28 -6.79 -28.07 16.60
C ALA A 28 -5.37 -28.43 16.14
N ALA A 29 -4.45 -27.47 15.98
CA ALA A 29 -3.08 -27.73 15.58
C ALA A 29 -2.30 -28.54 16.64
N ASP A 30 -1.40 -29.41 16.20
CA ASP A 30 -0.55 -30.23 17.09
C ASP A 30 0.55 -29.38 17.73
N PHE A 31 1.06 -28.39 16.99
CA PHE A 31 2.04 -27.42 17.47
C PHE A 31 1.93 -26.09 16.73
N ILE A 32 2.62 -25.08 17.28
CA ILE A 32 2.64 -23.72 16.74
C ILE A 32 4.07 -23.34 16.35
N ALA A 33 4.24 -22.82 15.15
CA ALA A 33 5.42 -22.07 14.77
C ALA A 33 5.13 -20.58 15.00
N ALA A 34 5.88 -19.94 15.88
CA ALA A 34 5.66 -18.56 16.30
C ALA A 34 6.92 -17.72 16.09
N GLU A 35 6.77 -16.48 15.67
CA GLU A 35 7.87 -15.52 15.58
C GLU A 35 8.53 -15.29 16.95
N ASP A 36 7.79 -14.71 17.92
CA ASP A 36 8.16 -14.68 19.33
C ASP A 36 7.21 -15.54 20.18
N THR A 37 7.73 -16.67 20.65
CA THR A 37 6.97 -17.61 21.51
C THR A 37 6.47 -16.98 22.80
N ARG A 38 7.08 -15.88 23.29
CA ARG A 38 6.65 -15.16 24.50
C ARG A 38 5.41 -14.31 24.23
N VAL A 39 5.30 -13.74 23.03
CA VAL A 39 4.12 -12.98 22.59
C VAL A 39 2.97 -13.95 22.38
N THR A 40 3.19 -15.01 21.60
CA THR A 40 2.18 -16.05 21.36
C THR A 40 1.73 -16.75 22.64
N MET A 41 2.60 -16.93 23.64
CA MET A 41 2.21 -17.48 24.95
C MET A 41 1.07 -16.68 25.60
N LYS A 42 1.12 -15.34 25.54
CA LYS A 42 0.07 -14.48 26.12
C LYS A 42 -1.25 -14.68 25.39
N LEU A 43 -1.20 -14.80 24.06
CA LEU A 43 -2.38 -15.07 23.23
C LEU A 43 -2.99 -16.44 23.57
N LEU A 44 -2.17 -17.49 23.67
CA LEU A 44 -2.65 -18.83 24.03
C LEU A 44 -3.24 -18.87 25.44
N ASN A 45 -2.63 -18.17 26.40
CA ASN A 45 -3.16 -18.04 27.76
C ASN A 45 -4.53 -17.36 27.77
N TYR A 46 -4.71 -16.28 26.99
CA TYR A 46 -6.01 -15.62 26.83
C TYR A 46 -7.07 -16.57 26.24
N LEU A 47 -6.67 -17.44 25.31
CA LEU A 47 -7.53 -18.47 24.72
C LEU A 47 -7.75 -19.70 25.63
N GLY A 48 -7.06 -19.80 26.76
CA GLY A 48 -7.09 -21.01 27.60
C GLY A 48 -6.45 -22.23 26.95
N LEU A 49 -5.53 -22.03 25.99
CA LEU A 49 -4.88 -23.09 25.22
C LEU A 49 -3.45 -23.35 25.72
N LYS A 50 -3.04 -24.62 25.66
CA LYS A 50 -1.65 -25.05 25.87
C LYS A 50 -1.19 -25.87 24.68
N LYS A 51 -0.18 -25.39 23.97
CA LYS A 51 0.36 -26.04 22.77
C LYS A 51 1.90 -26.03 22.77
N PRO A 52 2.56 -27.07 22.24
CA PRO A 52 3.98 -27.02 21.93
C PRO A 52 4.26 -25.89 20.94
N MET A 53 5.33 -25.13 21.18
CA MET A 53 5.75 -24.02 20.31
C MET A 53 7.17 -24.23 19.80
N VAL A 54 7.42 -23.80 18.57
CA VAL A 54 8.74 -23.69 17.95
C VAL A 54 8.90 -22.24 17.48
N SER A 55 10.01 -21.61 17.85
CA SER A 55 10.33 -20.27 17.33
C SER A 55 10.65 -20.35 15.83
N TYR A 56 10.05 -19.51 14.99
CA TYR A 56 10.35 -19.40 13.56
C TYR A 56 10.30 -17.94 13.13
N TYR A 57 11.48 -17.35 12.89
CA TYR A 57 11.66 -15.94 12.57
C TYR A 57 12.85 -15.75 11.60
N GLU A 58 13.16 -14.52 11.19
CA GLU A 58 14.14 -14.21 10.12
C GLU A 58 15.54 -14.85 10.33
N HIS A 59 16.04 -14.96 11.55
CA HIS A 59 17.34 -15.62 11.85
C HIS A 59 17.21 -17.10 12.24
N ALA A 60 16.01 -17.66 12.15
CA ALA A 60 15.69 -19.05 12.48
C ALA A 60 15.00 -19.80 11.33
N LEU A 61 15.09 -19.29 10.10
CA LEU A 61 14.46 -19.90 8.92
C LEU A 61 14.92 -21.34 8.66
N GLN A 62 16.14 -21.69 9.08
CA GLN A 62 16.69 -23.06 9.03
C GLN A 62 15.85 -24.08 9.82
N LYS A 63 15.03 -23.64 10.79
CA LYS A 63 14.09 -24.51 11.51
C LYS A 63 12.91 -24.96 10.65
N GLY A 64 12.70 -24.34 9.48
CA GLY A 64 11.61 -24.66 8.55
C GLY A 64 11.62 -26.12 8.13
N GLU A 65 12.80 -26.69 7.85
CA GLU A 65 12.95 -28.10 7.46
C GLU A 65 12.34 -29.05 8.51
N ALA A 66 12.70 -28.87 9.78
CA ALA A 66 12.20 -29.72 10.86
C ALA A 66 10.69 -29.54 11.08
N ILE A 67 10.16 -28.34 10.87
CA ILE A 67 8.71 -28.08 10.93
C ILE A 67 7.99 -28.84 9.81
N LEU A 68 8.50 -28.76 8.57
CA LEU A 68 7.89 -29.43 7.43
C LEU A 68 7.93 -30.97 7.56
N GLN A 69 9.03 -31.53 8.06
CA GLN A 69 9.14 -32.98 8.32
C GLN A 69 8.10 -33.48 9.31
N ARG A 70 7.81 -32.71 10.37
CA ARG A 70 6.71 -33.04 11.30
C ARG A 70 5.36 -33.03 10.61
N ILE A 71 5.14 -32.07 9.72
CA ILE A 71 3.89 -31.99 8.95
C ILE A 71 3.75 -33.18 8.00
N GLU A 72 4.82 -33.58 7.31
CA GLU A 72 4.84 -34.77 6.46
C GLU A 72 4.55 -36.06 7.25
N ALA A 73 5.01 -36.12 8.50
CA ALA A 73 4.71 -37.22 9.43
C ALA A 73 3.24 -37.26 9.91
N GLY A 74 2.44 -36.23 9.57
CA GLY A 74 1.00 -36.18 9.83
C GLY A 74 0.57 -35.11 10.84
N GLU A 75 1.49 -34.40 11.47
CA GLU A 75 1.15 -33.32 12.41
C GLU A 75 0.66 -32.06 11.67
N SER A 76 -0.25 -31.31 12.28
CA SER A 76 -0.66 -30.00 11.79
C SER A 76 0.01 -28.87 12.55
N CYS A 77 0.48 -27.86 11.81
CA CYS A 77 1.19 -26.71 12.36
C CYS A 77 0.36 -25.44 12.15
N ALA A 78 0.22 -24.62 13.19
CA ALA A 78 -0.22 -23.23 13.04
C ALA A 78 0.99 -22.29 13.05
N LEU A 79 1.25 -21.62 11.92
CA LEU A 79 2.25 -20.57 11.80
C LEU A 79 1.61 -19.21 12.11
N CYS A 80 2.21 -18.43 13.01
CA CYS A 80 1.76 -17.08 13.36
C CYS A 80 2.95 -16.12 13.55
N SER A 81 2.72 -14.82 13.30
CA SER A 81 3.61 -13.72 13.65
C SER A 81 3.15 -13.03 14.94
N ASP A 82 3.94 -12.10 15.43
CA ASP A 82 3.65 -11.39 16.68
C ASP A 82 2.33 -10.60 16.60
N ALA A 83 1.99 -10.08 15.43
CA ALA A 83 0.76 -9.35 15.17
C ALA A 83 0.37 -9.42 13.68
N GLY A 84 -0.92 -9.56 13.39
CA GLY A 84 -1.45 -9.44 12.04
C GLY A 84 -1.29 -10.70 11.20
N MET A 85 -1.10 -10.53 9.88
CA MET A 85 -1.05 -11.64 8.92
C MET A 85 0.41 -12.10 8.69
N PRO A 86 0.76 -13.35 9.05
CA PRO A 86 2.11 -13.87 8.81
C PRO A 86 2.46 -13.83 7.32
N CYS A 87 3.75 -13.85 7.01
CA CYS A 87 4.31 -13.71 5.66
C CYS A 87 4.19 -12.29 5.04
N VAL A 88 3.49 -11.35 5.67
CA VAL A 88 3.33 -9.98 5.15
C VAL A 88 4.12 -9.02 6.03
N SER A 89 5.32 -8.65 5.58
CA SER A 89 6.34 -7.95 6.39
C SER A 89 6.85 -8.72 7.61
N ASP A 90 6.42 -9.98 7.76
CA ASP A 90 6.82 -10.92 8.79
C ASP A 90 7.42 -12.19 8.18
N PRO A 91 8.17 -13.00 8.96
CA PRO A 91 8.64 -14.32 8.55
C PRO A 91 7.49 -15.25 8.12
N GLY A 92 7.74 -16.12 7.14
CA GLY A 92 6.78 -17.16 6.74
C GLY A 92 6.76 -17.49 5.25
N GLU A 93 7.16 -16.56 4.38
CA GLU A 93 7.18 -16.76 2.93
C GLU A 93 7.96 -18.01 2.53
N VAL A 94 9.16 -18.19 3.10
CA VAL A 94 10.05 -19.32 2.79
C VAL A 94 9.41 -20.66 3.13
N ILE A 95 8.87 -20.83 4.34
CA ILE A 95 8.24 -22.11 4.74
C ILE A 95 6.95 -22.39 3.96
N VAL A 96 6.18 -21.36 3.59
CA VAL A 96 5.00 -21.54 2.73
C VAL A 96 5.40 -22.04 1.35
N ARG A 97 6.40 -21.42 0.73
CA ARG A 97 6.92 -21.85 -0.58
C ARG A 97 7.41 -23.30 -0.51
N ASP A 98 8.20 -23.62 0.51
CA ASP A 98 8.80 -24.95 0.65
C ASP A 98 7.73 -26.01 0.98
N ALA A 99 6.68 -25.66 1.75
CA ALA A 99 5.53 -26.54 2.00
C ALA A 99 4.77 -26.87 0.70
N LEU A 100 4.46 -25.84 -0.10
CA LEU A 100 3.78 -26.01 -1.37
C LEU A 100 4.59 -26.87 -2.34
N ALA A 101 5.91 -26.67 -2.39
CA ALA A 101 6.82 -27.49 -3.22
C ALA A 101 6.82 -28.98 -2.82
N ARG A 102 6.53 -29.30 -1.56
CA ARG A 102 6.39 -30.68 -1.03
C ARG A 102 4.98 -31.25 -1.17
N GLY A 103 4.03 -30.49 -1.71
CA GLY A 103 2.62 -30.90 -1.76
C GLY A 103 1.92 -30.89 -0.41
N ILE A 104 2.48 -30.22 0.60
CA ILE A 104 1.83 -30.00 1.89
C ILE A 104 0.67 -29.03 1.70
N LYS A 105 -0.48 -29.35 2.28
CA LYS A 105 -1.65 -28.47 2.27
C LYS A 105 -1.37 -27.22 3.10
N VAL A 106 -1.47 -26.05 2.48
CA VAL A 106 -1.39 -24.75 3.15
C VAL A 106 -2.78 -24.12 3.23
N VAL A 107 -3.20 -23.68 4.41
CA VAL A 107 -4.54 -23.11 4.64
C VAL A 107 -4.44 -21.75 5.33
N PRO A 108 -4.86 -20.65 4.69
CA PRO A 108 -4.91 -19.34 5.33
C PRO A 108 -6.10 -19.23 6.29
N ILE A 109 -5.86 -18.66 7.47
CA ILE A 109 -6.87 -18.28 8.47
C ILE A 109 -6.83 -16.75 8.60
N PRO A 110 -7.76 -16.02 7.97
CA PRO A 110 -7.75 -14.56 7.94
C PRO A 110 -8.19 -13.98 9.29
N ALA A 111 -7.62 -12.83 9.63
CA ALA A 111 -7.99 -11.97 10.76
C ALA A 111 -7.47 -10.54 10.49
N ALA A 112 -7.08 -9.82 11.53
CA ALA A 112 -6.57 -8.45 11.44
C ALA A 112 -5.33 -8.35 10.51
N SER A 113 -5.29 -7.26 9.74
CA SER A 113 -4.15 -6.85 8.93
C SER A 113 -4.03 -5.33 9.00
N ALA A 114 -2.92 -4.82 9.55
CA ALA A 114 -2.77 -3.39 9.80
C ALA A 114 -2.83 -2.57 8.50
N CYS A 115 -2.21 -3.03 7.41
CA CYS A 115 -2.23 -2.32 6.13
C CYS A 115 -3.63 -2.19 5.53
N VAL A 116 -4.42 -3.28 5.52
CA VAL A 116 -5.79 -3.25 4.97
C VAL A 116 -6.72 -2.45 5.88
N THR A 117 -6.56 -2.57 7.20
CA THR A 117 -7.34 -1.82 8.20
C THR A 117 -7.08 -0.32 8.06
N ALA A 118 -5.81 0.08 7.96
CA ALA A 118 -5.41 1.47 7.74
C ALA A 118 -5.96 2.03 6.43
N LEU A 119 -5.85 1.26 5.33
CA LEU A 119 -6.38 1.67 4.03
C LEU A 119 -7.88 1.96 4.10
N ALA A 120 -8.66 1.09 4.76
CA ALA A 120 -10.10 1.21 4.88
C ALA A 120 -10.56 2.49 5.60
N VAL A 121 -9.77 2.99 6.55
CA VAL A 121 -10.06 4.22 7.31
C VAL A 121 -9.27 5.44 6.82
N SER A 122 -8.37 5.27 5.84
CA SER A 122 -7.44 6.32 5.42
C SER A 122 -8.12 7.50 4.71
N GLY A 123 -9.27 7.27 4.09
CA GLY A 123 -9.90 8.24 3.18
C GLY A 123 -9.10 8.48 1.89
N GLN A 124 -8.15 7.61 1.52
CA GLN A 124 -7.49 7.61 0.21
C GLN A 124 -8.21 6.68 -0.77
N ASP A 125 -7.82 6.69 -2.06
CA ASP A 125 -8.37 5.76 -3.04
C ASP A 125 -7.98 4.32 -2.69
N THR A 126 -8.98 3.45 -2.56
CA THR A 126 -8.80 2.03 -2.23
C THR A 126 -8.93 1.12 -3.45
N SER A 127 -9.18 1.68 -4.65
CA SER A 127 -9.43 0.91 -5.88
C SER A 127 -8.22 0.08 -6.30
N ARG A 128 -7.02 0.67 -6.17
CA ARG A 128 -5.72 0.07 -6.45
C ARG A 128 -4.70 0.68 -5.52
N TRP A 129 -3.87 -0.15 -4.91
CA TRP A 129 -2.88 0.26 -3.95
C TRP A 129 -1.60 -0.57 -4.08
N VAL A 130 -0.53 -0.05 -3.48
CA VAL A 130 0.78 -0.67 -3.35
C VAL A 130 1.10 -0.74 -1.88
N PHE A 131 1.59 -1.89 -1.42
CA PHE A 131 2.11 -2.04 -0.08
C PHE A 131 3.62 -2.22 -0.14
N GLU A 132 4.32 -1.28 0.48
CA GLU A 132 5.79 -1.21 0.51
C GLU A 132 6.38 -1.72 1.83
N GLY A 133 5.53 -2.00 2.83
CA GLY A 133 5.99 -2.38 4.17
C GLY A 133 6.93 -1.32 4.75
N PHE A 134 8.07 -1.74 5.29
CA PHE A 134 9.09 -0.84 5.82
C PHE A 134 10.05 -0.38 4.73
N LEU A 135 10.31 0.93 4.67
CA LEU A 135 11.35 1.47 3.78
C LEU A 135 12.75 0.94 4.16
N PRO A 136 13.65 0.75 3.17
CA PRO A 136 15.02 0.31 3.44
C PRO A 136 15.74 1.25 4.42
N VAL A 137 16.49 0.66 5.35
CA VAL A 137 17.34 1.42 6.28
C VAL A 137 18.56 2.02 5.56
N ASN A 138 19.06 1.34 4.53
CA ASN A 138 20.17 1.84 3.73
C ASN A 138 19.72 3.05 2.89
N ARG A 139 20.41 4.18 3.07
CA ARG A 139 20.05 5.47 2.46
C ARG A 139 20.02 5.44 0.93
N LYS A 140 20.94 4.71 0.28
CA LYS A 140 20.99 4.57 -1.18
C LYS A 140 19.78 3.78 -1.68
N GLN A 141 19.53 2.61 -1.09
CA GLN A 141 18.39 1.76 -1.44
C GLN A 141 17.05 2.47 -1.18
N LYS A 142 16.95 3.22 -0.07
CA LYS A 142 15.76 4.03 0.22
C LYS A 142 15.52 5.06 -0.88
N LYS A 143 16.56 5.81 -1.27
CA LYS A 143 16.45 6.82 -2.33
C LYS A 143 16.05 6.21 -3.67
N GLU A 144 16.63 5.06 -4.03
CA GLU A 144 16.27 4.32 -5.24
C GLU A 144 14.80 3.88 -5.20
N ARG A 145 14.35 3.31 -4.07
CA ARG A 145 12.95 2.92 -3.88
C ARG A 145 11.98 4.10 -3.98
N LEU A 146 12.28 5.22 -3.35
CA LEU A 146 11.45 6.43 -3.42
C LEU A 146 11.40 7.00 -4.84
N ALA A 147 12.49 6.91 -5.60
CA ALA A 147 12.51 7.33 -7.00
C ALA A 147 11.60 6.45 -7.88
N GLU A 148 11.55 5.14 -7.65
CA GLU A 148 10.61 4.22 -8.33
C GLU A 148 9.15 4.59 -8.08
N LEU A 149 8.84 5.06 -6.87
CA LEU A 149 7.48 5.42 -6.45
C LEU A 149 7.05 6.83 -6.87
N LEU A 150 7.95 7.64 -7.44
CA LEU A 150 7.67 9.05 -7.77
C LEU A 150 6.45 9.21 -8.70
N GLN A 151 6.28 8.29 -9.65
CA GLN A 151 5.20 8.29 -10.63
C GLN A 151 4.08 7.28 -10.30
N GLU A 152 4.14 6.62 -9.13
CA GLU A 152 3.13 5.65 -8.72
C GLU A 152 1.80 6.36 -8.47
N LYS A 153 0.78 6.06 -9.28
CA LYS A 153 -0.55 6.71 -9.20
C LYS A 153 -1.48 6.08 -8.18
N ARG A 154 -1.19 4.85 -7.74
CA ARG A 154 -1.96 4.13 -6.74
C ARG A 154 -1.65 4.65 -5.34
N THR A 155 -2.57 4.45 -4.41
CA THR A 155 -2.31 4.66 -2.98
C THR A 155 -1.14 3.80 -2.53
N VAL A 156 -0.21 4.36 -1.75
CA VAL A 156 0.99 3.67 -1.28
C VAL A 156 0.95 3.56 0.24
N ILE A 157 1.17 2.35 0.76
CA ILE A 157 1.10 2.04 2.19
C ILE A 157 2.49 1.67 2.70
N PHE A 158 2.93 2.32 3.77
CA PHE A 158 4.16 2.01 4.49
C PHE A 158 3.85 1.65 5.95
N TYR A 159 4.70 0.83 6.55
CA TYR A 159 4.81 0.69 8.00
C TYR A 159 5.98 1.52 8.51
N GLU A 160 5.84 2.08 9.70
CA GLU A 160 6.91 2.86 10.30
C GLU A 160 6.97 2.75 11.82
N ALA A 161 8.20 2.65 12.33
CA ALA A 161 8.49 2.69 13.74
C ALA A 161 8.59 4.14 14.24
N PRO A 162 8.22 4.44 15.49
CA PRO A 162 8.08 5.82 15.96
C PRO A 162 9.42 6.58 15.91
N HIS A 163 10.52 5.91 16.26
CA HIS A 163 11.86 6.48 16.26
C HIS A 163 12.41 6.81 14.85
N LYS A 164 11.77 6.33 13.79
CA LYS A 164 12.12 6.62 12.38
C LYS A 164 11.14 7.57 11.71
N LEU A 165 9.93 7.75 12.27
CA LEU A 165 8.84 8.49 11.64
C LEU A 165 9.26 9.87 11.12
N ARG A 166 9.93 10.68 11.94
CA ARG A 166 10.41 12.02 11.54
C ARG A 166 11.26 11.96 10.28
N THR A 167 12.27 11.09 10.27
CA THR A 167 13.18 10.94 9.11
C THR A 167 12.46 10.43 7.87
N THR A 168 11.48 9.55 8.04
CA THR A 168 10.69 9.05 6.92
C THR A 168 9.75 10.11 6.36
N LEU A 169 9.10 10.91 7.21
CA LEU A 169 8.29 12.04 6.74
C LEU A 169 9.14 13.07 5.99
N ASP A 170 10.35 13.38 6.46
CA ASP A 170 11.29 14.25 5.75
C ASP A 170 11.68 13.66 4.37
N ASP A 171 12.04 12.38 4.32
CA ASP A 171 12.41 11.68 3.08
C ASP A 171 11.24 11.64 2.08
N LEU A 172 10.03 11.32 2.55
CA LEU A 172 8.80 11.30 1.73
C LEU A 172 8.47 12.70 1.21
N THR A 173 8.57 13.73 2.06
CA THR A 173 8.31 15.12 1.69
C THR A 173 9.30 15.59 0.62
N ALA A 174 10.58 15.28 0.79
CA ALA A 174 11.62 15.61 -0.18
C ALA A 174 11.42 14.89 -1.52
N ALA A 175 10.90 13.67 -1.51
CA ALA A 175 10.67 12.89 -2.73
C ALA A 175 9.37 13.27 -3.45
N PHE A 176 8.28 13.51 -2.72
CA PHE A 176 6.92 13.56 -3.28
C PHE A 176 6.24 14.92 -3.17
N GLY A 177 6.86 15.87 -2.48
CA GLY A 177 6.35 17.22 -2.24
C GLY A 177 5.46 17.32 -0.99
N ALA A 178 5.48 18.51 -0.36
CA ALA A 178 4.78 18.77 0.90
C ALA A 178 3.26 18.60 0.80
N GLU A 179 2.67 18.91 -0.35
CA GLU A 179 1.22 18.87 -0.58
C GLU A 179 0.65 17.46 -0.78
N ARG A 180 1.50 16.42 -0.77
CA ARG A 180 1.01 15.05 -0.96
C ARG A 180 0.13 14.66 0.23
N SER A 181 -1.12 14.32 -0.08
CA SER A 181 -2.09 13.77 0.89
C SER A 181 -1.56 12.48 1.51
N ILE A 182 -1.64 12.37 2.83
CA ILE A 182 -1.23 11.20 3.61
C ILE A 182 -2.15 11.03 4.82
N THR A 183 -2.39 9.78 5.21
CA THR A 183 -3.09 9.45 6.45
C THR A 183 -2.16 8.66 7.36
N LEU A 184 -1.95 9.14 8.57
CA LEU A 184 -1.15 8.49 9.60
C LEU A 184 -2.11 7.75 10.53
N CYS A 185 -2.06 6.42 10.51
CA CYS A 185 -2.81 5.57 11.42
C CYS A 185 -1.85 5.09 12.51
N ARG A 186 -2.02 5.58 13.73
CA ARG A 186 -1.19 5.28 14.90
C ARG A 186 -1.93 4.33 15.83
N GLU A 187 -1.25 3.30 16.32
CA GLU A 187 -1.76 2.41 17.36
C GLU A 187 -3.14 1.80 17.03
N LEU A 188 -3.34 1.39 15.78
CA LEU A 188 -4.59 0.77 15.32
C LEU A 188 -5.05 -0.34 16.26
N THR A 189 -6.34 -0.33 16.58
CA THR A 189 -7.07 -1.20 17.52
C THR A 189 -6.72 -1.02 19.00
N LYS A 190 -5.70 -0.23 19.35
CA LYS A 190 -5.25 -0.06 20.75
C LYS A 190 -5.94 1.15 21.41
N LEU A 191 -5.69 1.32 22.71
CA LEU A 191 -6.31 2.39 23.53
C LEU A 191 -6.04 3.81 23.01
N HIS A 192 -4.89 4.04 22.37
CA HIS A 192 -4.47 5.34 21.86
C HIS A 192 -4.53 5.41 20.34
N GLU A 193 -5.47 4.69 19.73
CA GLU A 193 -5.72 4.73 18.29
C GLU A 193 -5.95 6.17 17.81
N GLU A 194 -5.28 6.53 16.73
CA GLU A 194 -5.40 7.83 16.09
C GLU A 194 -5.30 7.68 14.58
N ILE A 195 -6.25 8.27 13.86
CA ILE A 195 -6.29 8.28 12.39
C ILE A 195 -6.30 9.75 11.97
N TRP A 196 -5.18 10.21 11.42
CA TRP A 196 -5.02 11.61 11.05
C TRP A 196 -4.70 11.75 9.56
N LYS A 197 -5.69 12.22 8.79
CA LYS A 197 -5.53 12.58 7.38
C LYS A 197 -5.04 14.02 7.28
N THR A 198 -3.98 14.23 6.51
CA THR A 198 -3.21 15.46 6.46
C THR A 198 -2.38 15.52 5.17
N THR A 199 -1.46 16.46 5.07
CA THR A 199 -0.40 16.52 4.06
C THR A 199 0.96 16.12 4.63
N LEU A 200 1.91 15.73 3.77
CA LEU A 200 3.28 15.43 4.19
C LEU A 200 3.93 16.61 4.92
N GLY A 201 3.74 17.84 4.43
CA GLY A 201 4.27 19.05 5.06
C GLY A 201 3.70 19.30 6.46
N GLU A 202 2.39 19.19 6.62
CA GLU A 202 1.73 19.34 7.93
C GLU A 202 2.16 18.25 8.91
N ALA A 203 2.33 17.00 8.43
CA ALA A 203 2.84 15.91 9.25
C ALA A 203 4.27 16.18 9.74
N VAL A 204 5.16 16.66 8.87
CA VAL A 204 6.52 17.06 9.24
C VAL A 204 6.49 18.15 10.32
N GLU A 205 5.70 19.22 10.13
CA GLU A 205 5.63 20.30 11.12
C GLU A 205 5.06 19.84 12.46
N HIS A 206 4.02 18.99 12.46
CA HIS A 206 3.48 18.43 13.69
C HIS A 206 4.54 17.62 14.47
N TYR A 207 5.24 16.71 13.79
CA TYR A 207 6.22 15.84 14.44
C TYR A 207 7.58 16.51 14.69
N ARG A 208 7.78 17.78 14.31
CA ARG A 208 8.91 18.58 14.83
C ARG A 208 8.76 18.87 16.32
N ALA A 209 7.54 19.12 16.78
CA ALA A 209 7.25 19.44 18.18
C ALA A 209 6.69 18.24 18.97
N ALA A 210 5.93 17.36 18.33
CA ALA A 210 5.38 16.17 18.95
C ALA A 210 6.37 15.00 18.91
N GLU A 211 6.43 14.20 19.98
CA GLU A 211 7.23 12.97 20.02
C GLU A 211 6.43 11.80 19.45
N PRO A 212 6.89 11.15 18.34
CA PRO A 212 6.22 9.96 17.82
C PRO A 212 6.17 8.83 18.85
N ARG A 213 5.03 8.15 18.96
CA ARG A 213 4.84 7.04 19.90
C ARG A 213 3.99 5.93 19.28
N GLY A 214 4.26 4.70 19.67
CA GLY A 214 3.53 3.54 19.17
C GLY A 214 3.90 3.22 17.72
N GLU A 215 3.06 2.41 17.07
CA GLU A 215 3.30 1.92 15.71
C GLU A 215 2.46 2.69 14.69
N TYR A 216 3.01 2.90 13.49
CA TYR A 216 2.35 3.67 12.43
C TYR A 216 2.16 2.85 11.16
N VAL A 217 0.98 3.04 10.55
CA VAL A 217 0.74 2.75 9.14
C VAL A 217 0.53 4.09 8.43
N LEU A 218 1.33 4.33 7.39
CA LEU A 218 1.28 5.54 6.58
C LEU A 218 0.57 5.22 5.27
N VAL A 219 -0.58 5.85 5.01
CA VAL A 219 -1.36 5.65 3.79
C VAL A 219 -1.30 6.91 2.94
N MET A 220 -0.37 6.93 1.99
CA MET A 220 -0.09 8.08 1.14
C MET A 220 -0.87 7.99 -0.16
N ALA A 221 -1.43 9.11 -0.61
CA ALA A 221 -2.00 9.20 -1.94
C ALA A 221 -0.94 8.91 -3.01
N GLY A 222 -1.37 8.34 -4.13
CA GLY A 222 -0.52 8.23 -5.31
C GLY A 222 -0.11 9.61 -5.85
N ALA A 223 0.78 9.60 -6.83
CA ALA A 223 1.09 10.76 -7.63
C ALA A 223 -0.22 11.38 -8.11
N PRO A 224 -0.41 12.70 -7.95
CA PRO A 224 -1.58 13.36 -8.49
C PRO A 224 -1.69 12.93 -9.95
N ALA A 225 -2.92 12.73 -10.44
CA ALA A 225 -3.11 12.69 -11.88
C ALA A 225 -2.36 13.90 -12.40
N ALA A 226 -1.36 13.68 -13.28
CA ALA A 226 -0.76 14.78 -14.01
C ALA A 226 -1.96 15.59 -14.43
N ALA A 227 -2.01 16.86 -14.00
CA ALA A 227 -3.05 17.75 -14.48
C ALA A 227 -3.09 17.41 -15.95
N ALA A 228 -4.25 16.99 -16.44
CA ALA A 228 -4.49 17.24 -17.83
C ALA A 228 -4.36 18.77 -17.86
N ASN A 229 -3.14 19.25 -18.11
CA ASN A 229 -2.93 20.10 -19.22
C ASN A 229 -3.65 19.35 -20.36
N GLU A 230 -4.99 19.48 -20.41
CA GLU A 230 -5.56 20.15 -21.56
C GLU A 230 -4.60 21.31 -21.76
N GLU A 231 -3.53 21.09 -22.53
CA GLU A 231 -2.75 22.19 -23.04
C GLU A 231 -3.83 23.08 -23.61
N GLU A 232 -4.08 24.24 -22.98
CA GLU A 232 -5.00 25.22 -23.53
C GLU A 232 -4.51 25.41 -24.95
N LEU A 233 -5.24 24.82 -25.91
CA LEU A 233 -4.82 24.77 -27.30
C LEU A 233 -4.56 26.19 -27.69
N THR A 234 -3.31 26.56 -27.97
CA THR A 234 -2.98 27.92 -28.38
C THR A 234 -3.84 28.32 -29.56
N LEU A 235 -4.09 29.62 -29.75
CA LEU A 235 -4.92 30.11 -30.86
C LEU A 235 -4.46 29.55 -32.22
N GLU A 236 -3.15 29.35 -32.38
CA GLU A 236 -2.55 28.77 -33.58
C GLU A 236 -2.90 27.28 -33.74
N GLN A 237 -2.80 26.47 -32.69
CA GLN A 237 -3.20 25.06 -32.72
C GLN A 237 -4.71 24.89 -32.94
N ALA A 238 -5.54 25.75 -32.34
CA ALA A 238 -6.98 25.79 -32.62
C ALA A 238 -7.26 26.12 -34.09
N ALA A 239 -6.51 27.07 -34.67
CA ALA A 239 -6.63 27.43 -36.09
C ALA A 239 -6.13 26.34 -37.04
N GLN A 240 -5.06 25.62 -36.71
CA GLN A 240 -4.59 24.45 -37.46
C GLN A 240 -5.62 23.32 -37.45
N ARG A 241 -6.29 23.10 -36.32
CA ARG A 241 -7.40 22.14 -36.20
C ARG A 241 -8.59 22.55 -37.07
N ALA A 242 -8.91 23.83 -37.11
CA ALA A 242 -9.91 24.36 -38.03
C ALA A 242 -9.49 24.18 -39.50
N PHE A 243 -8.21 24.38 -39.83
CA PHE A 243 -7.69 24.17 -41.19
C PHE A 243 -7.82 22.71 -41.64
N ALA A 244 -7.47 21.75 -40.78
CA ALA A 244 -7.66 20.32 -41.07
C ALA A 244 -9.14 19.98 -41.36
N LEU A 245 -10.08 20.53 -40.58
CA LEU A 245 -11.52 20.33 -40.80
C LEU A 245 -12.00 20.93 -42.13
N THR A 246 -11.38 22.01 -42.63
CA THR A 246 -11.72 22.52 -43.97
C THR A 246 -11.30 21.55 -45.08
N SER A 247 -10.19 20.84 -44.90
CA SER A 247 -9.75 19.78 -45.82
C SER A 247 -10.69 18.55 -45.79
N GLU A 248 -11.46 18.38 -44.71
CA GLU A 248 -12.49 17.35 -44.56
C GLU A 248 -13.87 17.80 -45.09
N GLY A 249 -13.96 19.00 -45.71
CA GLY A 249 -15.18 19.49 -46.35
C GLY A 249 -16.06 20.39 -45.48
N PHE A 250 -15.62 20.77 -44.28
CA PHE A 250 -16.33 21.77 -43.48
C PHE A 250 -16.14 23.18 -44.06
N SER A 251 -17.20 24.00 -44.04
CA SER A 251 -17.03 25.44 -44.30
C SER A 251 -16.10 26.05 -43.26
N ALA A 252 -15.29 27.06 -43.63
CA ALA A 252 -14.35 27.71 -42.72
C ALA A 252 -15.03 28.23 -41.42
N SER A 253 -16.28 28.70 -41.52
CA SER A 253 -17.09 29.14 -40.39
C SER A 253 -17.52 27.99 -39.46
N ALA A 254 -17.83 26.82 -40.03
CA ALA A 254 -18.17 25.62 -39.26
C ALA A 254 -16.92 25.01 -38.61
N ALA A 255 -15.81 24.93 -39.35
CA ALA A 255 -14.53 24.45 -38.86
C ALA A 255 -14.01 25.28 -37.67
N ALA A 256 -14.04 26.61 -37.77
CA ALA A 256 -13.64 27.50 -36.68
C ALA A 256 -14.57 27.38 -35.46
N LYS A 257 -15.88 27.13 -35.67
CA LYS A 257 -16.82 26.91 -34.56
C LYS A 257 -16.51 25.61 -33.82
N THR A 258 -16.23 24.53 -34.54
CA THR A 258 -15.89 23.23 -33.97
C THR A 258 -14.54 23.28 -33.25
N ALA A 259 -13.53 23.90 -33.85
CA ALA A 259 -12.20 24.00 -33.26
C ALA A 259 -12.13 24.93 -32.03
N ALA A 260 -13.05 25.89 -31.90
CA ALA A 260 -13.17 26.74 -30.71
C ALA A 260 -13.79 26.02 -29.50
N GLN A 261 -14.49 24.89 -29.69
CA GLN A 261 -15.13 24.16 -28.59
C GLN A 261 -14.07 23.58 -27.65
N GLY A 262 -14.19 23.87 -26.35
CA GLY A 262 -13.24 23.41 -25.34
C GLY A 262 -11.92 24.17 -25.33
N THR A 263 -11.85 25.37 -25.92
CA THR A 263 -10.69 26.27 -25.83
C THR A 263 -11.11 27.62 -25.25
N ALA A 264 -10.14 28.45 -24.83
CA ALA A 264 -10.39 29.80 -24.34
C ALA A 264 -10.73 30.83 -25.45
N TYR A 265 -10.64 30.43 -26.73
CA TYR A 265 -10.77 31.33 -27.87
C TYR A 265 -12.17 31.32 -28.46
N SER A 266 -12.66 32.49 -28.86
CA SER A 266 -13.92 32.62 -29.58
C SER A 266 -13.80 32.09 -31.01
N LYS A 267 -14.94 31.69 -31.58
CA LYS A 267 -15.07 31.34 -33.01
C LYS A 267 -14.43 32.40 -33.92
N SER A 268 -14.62 33.69 -33.60
CA SER A 268 -14.13 34.80 -34.41
C SER A 268 -12.61 34.89 -34.41
N GLU A 269 -11.98 34.62 -33.27
CA GLU A 269 -10.51 34.62 -33.14
C GLU A 269 -9.90 33.45 -33.91
N VAL A 270 -10.44 32.24 -33.74
CA VAL A 270 -9.99 31.05 -34.48
C VAL A 270 -10.20 31.22 -35.99
N TYR A 271 -11.33 31.81 -36.41
CA TYR A 271 -11.61 32.07 -37.82
C TYR A 271 -10.65 33.08 -38.44
N LYS A 272 -10.33 34.16 -37.73
CA LYS A 272 -9.35 35.16 -38.19
C LYS A 272 -7.97 34.55 -38.39
N GLN A 273 -7.54 33.70 -37.45
CA GLN A 273 -6.25 33.03 -37.52
C GLN A 273 -6.21 31.96 -38.63
N LEU A 274 -7.32 31.23 -38.84
CA LEU A 274 -7.47 30.29 -39.95
C LEU A 274 -7.27 30.96 -41.31
N LEU A 275 -7.85 32.16 -41.52
CA LEU A 275 -7.69 32.90 -42.77
C LEU A 275 -6.23 33.33 -43.00
N LEU A 276 -5.51 33.71 -41.95
CA LEU A 276 -4.08 34.04 -42.03
C LEU A 276 -3.24 32.80 -42.39
N LEU A 277 -3.56 31.64 -41.83
CA LEU A 277 -2.91 30.37 -42.19
C LEU A 277 -3.14 29.99 -43.65
N GLN A 278 -4.37 30.18 -44.15
CA GLN A 278 -4.71 29.93 -45.56
C GLN A 278 -3.92 30.84 -46.52
N GLN A 279 -3.76 32.12 -46.17
CA GLN A 279 -2.97 33.08 -46.98
C GLN A 279 -1.46 32.80 -46.99
N THR A 280 -0.96 32.05 -45.99
CA THR A 280 0.46 31.70 -45.89
C THR A 280 0.77 30.35 -46.54
N ALA A 281 -0.28 29.56 -46.84
CA ALA A 281 -0.19 28.25 -47.49
C ALA A 281 -0.40 28.30 -49.02
N GLU A 282 -0.84 29.45 -49.55
CA GLU A 282 -0.87 29.80 -50.99
C GLU A 282 0.44 30.47 -51.44
#